data_AF-A0A3D4P8S9-F1
#
_entry.id   AF-A0A3D4P8S9-F1
#
_cell.length_a   1.000
_cell.length_b   1.000
_cell.length_c   1.000
_cell.angle_alpha   90.00
_cell.angle_beta   90.00
_cell.angle_gamma   90.00
#
_symmetry.space_group_name_H-M   'P 1'
#
loop_
_entity.id
_entity.type
_entity.pdbx_description
1 polymer ?
#
loop_
_entity_poly.entity_id
_entity_poly.type
_entity_poly.pdbx_seq_one_letter_code
_entity_poly.pdbx_strand_id
1 'polypeptide(L)'
;VPFADHNAMIDPPTPDITARVLEALAMLGVNSQHEAIQKPLAFLWKHQEEDGSWPGRWGVNYIYGTWQVVVGLIAVGISSEDARIQKAINWLKASQQSNGGWGETPDSYDHPELRGTGNVTPSQTAWAILALVAAGESHSTAVFDGVRYLIETQRTDGSWEETEFTGTGFPKVFYLRYHYYRIYFPLLALARYRRAARITTPS
;
A
#
# COMPACT_ATOMS: atom_id res chain seq x y z
N VAL A 1 18.50 16.55 -30.57
CA VAL A 1 18.84 15.56 -29.54
C VAL A 1 17.56 15.25 -28.78
N PRO A 2 16.90 14.10 -28.93
CA PRO A 2 15.83 13.75 -28.01
C PRO A 2 16.50 13.14 -26.78
N PHE A 3 16.71 13.98 -25.76
CA PHE A 3 17.38 13.59 -24.50
C PHE A 3 16.36 13.11 -23.44
N ALA A 4 15.08 13.02 -23.79
CA ALA A 4 13.98 13.13 -22.83
C ALA A 4 12.86 12.08 -22.97
N ASP A 5 13.11 10.94 -23.60
CA ASP A 5 12.03 10.02 -24.00
C ASP A 5 11.42 9.22 -22.83
N HIS A 6 11.84 9.45 -21.57
CA HIS A 6 11.46 8.62 -20.41
C HIS A 6 10.80 9.40 -19.26
N ASN A 7 10.34 10.64 -19.49
CA ASN A 7 9.62 11.46 -18.49
C ASN A 7 10.34 11.65 -17.12
N ALA A 8 11.64 11.35 -17.03
CA ALA A 8 12.43 11.35 -15.79
C ALA A 8 13.25 12.63 -15.57
N MET A 9 13.00 13.70 -16.33
CA MET A 9 13.79 14.94 -16.23
C MET A 9 13.38 15.86 -15.07
N ILE A 10 12.23 15.61 -14.47
CA ILE A 10 11.70 16.35 -13.32
C ILE A 10 11.20 15.37 -12.26
N ASP A 11 11.21 15.79 -10.99
CA ASP A 11 10.75 15.01 -9.85
C ASP A 11 9.45 15.62 -9.28
N PRO A 12 8.28 15.37 -9.92
CA PRO A 12 7.02 15.92 -9.47
C PRO A 12 6.55 15.24 -8.17
N PRO A 13 5.71 15.92 -7.35
CA PRO A 13 5.11 15.31 -6.17
C PRO A 13 4.31 14.05 -6.52
N THR A 14 4.39 13.02 -5.67
CA THR A 14 3.67 11.76 -5.86
C THR A 14 2.86 11.36 -4.63
N PRO A 15 1.74 10.62 -4.79
CA PRO A 15 0.88 10.24 -3.67
C PRO A 15 1.59 9.44 -2.58
N ASP A 16 2.41 8.46 -2.96
CA ASP A 16 3.15 7.59 -2.04
C ASP A 16 4.13 8.35 -1.13
N ILE A 17 4.96 9.24 -1.69
CA ILE A 17 5.90 10.06 -0.90
C ILE A 17 5.16 11.11 -0.08
N THR A 18 4.14 11.76 -0.65
CA THR A 18 3.31 12.73 0.08
C THR A 18 2.69 12.09 1.32
N ALA A 19 2.12 10.90 1.18
CA ALA A 19 1.52 10.17 2.29
C ALA A 19 2.54 9.62 3.29
N ARG A 20 3.75 9.24 2.84
CA ARG A 20 4.86 8.92 3.76
C ARG A 20 5.24 10.10 4.64
N VAL A 21 5.26 11.31 4.07
CA VAL A 21 5.50 12.53 4.84
C VAL A 21 4.37 12.77 5.85
N LEU A 22 3.10 12.51 5.48
CA LEU A 22 1.99 12.57 6.43
C LEU A 22 2.17 11.59 7.61
N GLU A 23 2.52 10.34 7.33
CA GLU A 23 2.80 9.33 8.37
C GLU A 23 3.94 9.80 9.30
N ALA A 24 5.01 10.37 8.75
CA ALA A 24 6.13 10.88 9.54
C ALA A 24 5.74 12.10 10.40
N LEU A 25 4.98 13.05 9.86
CA LEU A 25 4.48 14.22 10.59
C LEU A 25 3.52 13.81 11.72
N ALA A 26 2.68 12.81 11.50
CA ALA A 26 1.81 12.24 12.53
C ALA A 26 2.61 11.71 13.73
N MET A 27 3.76 11.08 13.50
CA MET A 27 4.66 10.65 14.59
C MET A 27 5.22 11.80 15.41
N LEU A 28 5.22 13.02 14.87
CA LEU A 28 5.61 14.25 15.56
C LEU A 28 4.43 15.00 16.18
N GLY A 29 3.23 14.40 16.20
CA GLY A 29 2.02 14.98 16.78
C GLY A 29 1.24 15.92 15.86
N VAL A 30 1.60 15.98 14.57
CA VAL A 30 0.87 16.78 13.57
C VAL A 30 -0.36 16.00 13.09
N ASN A 31 -1.52 16.65 13.06
CA ASN A 31 -2.78 16.05 12.62
C ASN A 31 -3.43 16.84 11.47
N SER A 32 -4.57 16.34 11.00
CA SER A 32 -5.34 16.87 9.88
C SER A 32 -5.81 18.32 10.03
N GLN A 33 -5.78 18.89 11.24
CA GLN A 33 -6.14 20.30 11.48
C GLN A 33 -4.94 21.25 11.31
N HIS A 34 -3.72 20.74 11.23
CA HIS A 34 -2.53 21.56 11.07
C HIS A 34 -2.45 22.11 9.63
N GLU A 35 -2.04 23.38 9.49
CA GLU A 35 -2.00 24.07 8.19
C GLU A 35 -1.09 23.36 7.17
N ALA A 36 0.04 22.81 7.63
CA ALA A 36 0.99 22.06 6.81
C ALA A 36 0.39 20.81 6.16
N ILE A 37 -0.74 20.29 6.67
CA ILE A 37 -1.40 19.09 6.15
C ILE A 37 -2.43 19.43 5.06
N GLN A 38 -2.95 20.67 5.01
CA GLN A 38 -4.06 21.02 4.11
C GLN A 38 -3.71 20.83 2.64
N LYS A 39 -2.53 21.30 2.21
CA LYS A 39 -2.06 21.16 0.82
C LYS A 39 -1.78 19.69 0.44
N PRO A 40 -0.99 18.92 1.21
CA PRO A 40 -0.84 17.48 0.98
C PRO A 40 -2.17 16.72 0.94
N LEU A 41 -3.09 17.02 1.84
CA LEU A 41 -4.39 16.36 1.92
C LEU A 41 -5.22 16.60 0.65
N ALA A 42 -5.34 17.86 0.23
CA ALA A 42 -6.01 18.21 -1.02
C ALA A 42 -5.33 17.57 -2.24
N PHE A 43 -3.99 17.50 -2.24
CA PHE A 43 -3.23 16.82 -3.29
C PHE A 43 -3.60 15.33 -3.36
N LEU A 44 -3.59 14.60 -2.25
CA LEU A 44 -3.92 13.17 -2.23
C LEU A 44 -5.35 12.91 -2.72
N TRP A 45 -6.33 13.71 -2.29
CA TRP A 45 -7.71 13.57 -2.75
C TRP A 45 -7.88 13.84 -4.23
N LYS A 46 -7.14 14.79 -4.78
CA LYS A 46 -7.17 15.08 -6.23
C LYS A 46 -6.59 13.92 -7.06
N HIS A 47 -5.71 13.12 -6.49
CA HIS A 47 -5.03 12.01 -7.18
C HIS A 47 -5.62 10.63 -6.86
N GLN A 48 -6.75 10.57 -6.15
CA GLN A 48 -7.47 9.31 -5.98
C GLN A 48 -8.16 8.94 -7.30
N GLU A 49 -8.01 7.68 -7.70
CA GLU A 49 -8.63 7.12 -8.88
C GLU A 49 -10.15 6.93 -8.70
N GLU A 50 -10.87 6.78 -9.80
CA GLU A 50 -12.32 6.54 -9.76
C GLU A 50 -12.70 5.23 -9.07
N ASP A 51 -11.81 4.25 -8.99
CA ASP A 51 -12.01 3.01 -8.25
C ASP A 51 -11.64 3.13 -6.75
N GLY A 52 -11.06 4.26 -6.34
CA GLY A 52 -10.61 4.54 -4.98
C GLY A 52 -9.13 4.28 -4.71
N SER A 53 -8.39 3.69 -5.65
CA SER A 53 -6.97 3.42 -5.51
C SER A 53 -6.09 4.66 -5.73
N TRP A 54 -4.81 4.55 -5.43
CA TRP A 54 -3.78 5.52 -5.80
C TRP A 54 -2.62 4.83 -6.53
N PRO A 55 -2.10 5.42 -7.61
CA PRO A 55 -0.92 4.89 -8.29
C PRO A 55 0.32 4.97 -7.40
N GLY A 56 1.18 3.95 -7.47
CA GLY A 56 2.46 3.90 -6.78
C GLY A 56 3.59 4.36 -7.70
N ARG A 57 4.34 5.40 -7.32
CA ARG A 57 5.47 5.89 -8.12
C ARG A 57 6.73 5.04 -7.91
N TRP A 58 6.93 4.55 -6.69
CA TRP A 58 8.17 3.87 -6.27
C TRP A 58 8.00 2.39 -5.90
N GLY A 59 6.76 1.91 -5.84
CA GLY A 59 6.43 0.49 -5.69
C GLY A 59 5.29 0.13 -6.62
N VAL A 60 5.27 -1.13 -7.06
CA VAL A 60 4.33 -1.68 -8.01
C VAL A 60 3.03 -2.07 -7.30
N ASN A 61 1.89 -1.48 -7.62
CA ASN A 61 1.68 -0.15 -8.18
C ASN A 61 0.52 0.47 -7.39
N TYR A 62 -0.72 0.16 -7.76
CA TYR A 62 -1.89 0.68 -7.10
C TYR A 62 -2.08 0.07 -5.70
N ILE A 63 -1.68 -1.19 -5.47
CA ILE A 63 -1.65 -1.77 -4.11
C ILE A 63 -0.68 -0.97 -3.22
N TYR A 64 0.52 -0.68 -3.73
CA TYR A 64 1.55 0.06 -3.00
C TYR A 64 1.11 1.49 -2.68
N GLY A 65 0.65 2.23 -3.70
CA GLY A 65 0.19 3.61 -3.56
C GLY A 65 -0.99 3.70 -2.60
N THR A 66 -2.00 2.83 -2.78
CA THR A 66 -3.18 2.79 -1.91
C THR A 66 -2.83 2.48 -0.46
N TRP A 67 -1.94 1.51 -0.22
CA TRP A 67 -1.47 1.21 1.13
C TRP A 67 -0.84 2.43 1.79
N GLN A 68 0.13 3.05 1.12
CA GLN A 68 0.87 4.14 1.72
C GLN A 68 -0.03 5.36 1.97
N VAL A 69 -0.94 5.64 1.04
CA VAL A 69 -1.88 6.76 1.15
C VAL A 69 -2.87 6.55 2.29
N VAL A 70 -3.51 5.37 2.38
CA VAL A 70 -4.43 5.05 3.47
C VAL A 70 -3.72 5.16 4.83
N VAL A 71 -2.54 4.55 4.97
CA VAL A 71 -1.79 4.62 6.24
C VAL A 71 -1.45 6.06 6.63
N GLY A 72 -0.96 6.87 5.69
CA GLY A 72 -0.61 8.26 5.96
C GLY A 72 -1.81 9.12 6.37
N LEU A 73 -2.95 8.94 5.69
CA LEU A 73 -4.19 9.67 5.98
C LEU A 73 -4.77 9.30 7.35
N ILE A 74 -4.84 8.01 7.67
CA ILE A 74 -5.28 7.55 8.98
C ILE A 74 -4.34 8.07 10.08
N ALA A 75 -3.02 8.05 9.84
CA ALA A 75 -2.04 8.49 10.84
C ALA A 75 -2.22 9.96 11.25
N VAL A 76 -2.57 10.84 10.32
CA VAL A 76 -2.88 12.26 10.61
C VAL A 76 -4.32 12.47 11.12
N GLY A 77 -5.09 11.40 11.37
CA GLY A 77 -6.40 11.48 11.99
C GLY A 77 -7.57 11.67 11.02
N ILE A 78 -7.41 11.33 9.74
CA ILE A 78 -8.58 11.15 8.86
C ILE A 78 -9.33 9.90 9.33
N SER A 79 -10.66 10.00 9.42
CA SER A 79 -11.51 8.89 9.87
C SER A 79 -11.47 7.71 8.89
N SER A 80 -11.45 6.48 9.41
CA SER A 80 -11.68 5.27 8.61
C SER A 80 -13.04 5.28 7.91
N GLU A 81 -14.03 5.96 8.50
CA GLU A 81 -15.39 6.08 7.97
C GLU A 81 -15.51 7.11 6.83
N ASP A 82 -14.44 7.81 6.47
CA ASP A 82 -14.44 8.69 5.32
C ASP A 82 -14.73 7.87 4.04
N ALA A 83 -15.72 8.31 3.26
CA ALA A 83 -16.17 7.58 2.06
C ALA A 83 -15.02 7.31 1.07
N ARG A 84 -14.01 8.20 1.00
CA ARG A 84 -12.83 8.02 0.13
C ARG A 84 -11.90 6.93 0.66
N ILE A 85 -11.74 6.82 1.98
CA ILE A 85 -11.01 5.73 2.62
C ILE A 85 -11.76 4.41 2.42
N GLN A 86 -13.06 4.39 2.71
CA GLN A 86 -13.89 3.19 2.52
C GLN A 86 -13.86 2.68 1.08
N LYS A 87 -13.86 3.58 0.09
CA LYS A 87 -13.71 3.22 -1.31
C LYS A 87 -12.39 2.52 -1.60
N ALA A 88 -11.27 3.06 -1.09
CA ALA A 88 -9.95 2.44 -1.21
C ALA A 88 -9.85 1.07 -0.52
N ILE A 89 -10.45 0.94 0.67
CA ILE A 89 -10.51 -0.31 1.42
C ILE A 89 -11.34 -1.36 0.69
N ASN A 90 -12.47 -0.97 0.12
CA ASN A 90 -13.31 -1.86 -0.68
C ASN A 90 -12.61 -2.29 -1.98
N TRP A 91 -11.86 -1.39 -2.62
CA TRP A 91 -11.01 -1.74 -3.75
C TRP A 91 -9.96 -2.80 -3.36
N LEU A 92 -9.22 -2.60 -2.26
CA LEU A 92 -8.26 -3.60 -1.77
C LEU A 92 -8.94 -4.95 -1.50
N LYS A 93 -10.09 -4.97 -0.81
CA LYS A 93 -10.85 -6.21 -0.57
C LYS A 93 -11.27 -6.89 -1.88
N ALA A 94 -11.71 -6.13 -2.87
CA ALA A 94 -12.10 -6.65 -4.18
C ALA A 94 -10.91 -7.16 -5.01
N SER A 95 -9.70 -6.62 -4.80
CA SER A 95 -8.47 -7.07 -5.45
C SER A 95 -7.80 -8.27 -4.79
N GLN A 96 -8.37 -8.81 -3.70
CA GLN A 96 -7.83 -10.02 -3.06
C GLN A 96 -8.01 -11.23 -3.98
N GLN A 97 -6.95 -12.03 -4.13
CA GLN A 97 -6.97 -13.21 -4.99
C GLN A 97 -7.40 -14.46 -4.21
N SER A 98 -7.73 -15.54 -4.94
CA SER A 98 -8.33 -16.76 -4.36
C SER A 98 -7.47 -17.49 -3.33
N ASN A 99 -6.15 -17.27 -3.34
CA ASN A 99 -5.23 -17.81 -2.34
C ASN A 99 -5.14 -16.95 -1.05
N GLY A 100 -5.91 -15.86 -0.97
CA GLY A 100 -5.95 -14.93 0.16
C GLY A 100 -4.92 -13.81 0.08
N GLY A 101 -3.97 -13.86 -0.85
CA GLY A 101 -2.96 -12.81 -1.02
C GLY A 101 -3.35 -11.74 -2.05
N TRP A 102 -2.44 -10.79 -2.23
CA TRP A 102 -2.51 -9.76 -3.26
C TRP A 102 -1.27 -9.79 -4.15
N GLY A 103 -1.47 -9.44 -5.41
CA GLY A 103 -0.47 -9.48 -6.46
C GLY A 103 -0.76 -8.44 -7.51
N GLU A 104 0.26 -7.70 -7.95
CA GLU A 104 0.14 -6.72 -9.02
C GLU A 104 1.38 -6.73 -9.91
N THR A 105 1.15 -6.84 -11.23
CA THR A 105 2.21 -6.81 -12.24
C THR A 105 2.67 -5.38 -12.52
N PRO A 106 3.97 -5.15 -12.82
CA PRO A 106 4.45 -3.89 -13.35
C PRO A 106 3.72 -3.43 -14.63
N ASP A 107 3.11 -4.35 -15.38
CA ASP A 107 2.33 -4.00 -16.57
C ASP A 107 1.14 -3.07 -16.25
N SER A 108 0.71 -2.98 -14.99
CA SER A 108 -0.36 -2.07 -14.59
C SER A 108 0.01 -0.58 -14.71
N TYR A 109 1.28 -0.25 -14.96
CA TYR A 109 1.69 1.11 -15.36
C TYR A 109 1.26 1.47 -16.79
N ASP A 110 1.16 0.48 -17.68
CA ASP A 110 0.74 0.65 -19.08
C ASP A 110 -0.73 0.27 -19.29
N HIS A 111 -1.23 -0.64 -18.46
CA HIS A 111 -2.53 -1.28 -18.58
C HIS A 111 -3.34 -1.10 -17.29
N PRO A 112 -4.08 0.02 -17.12
CA PRO A 112 -4.87 0.29 -15.92
C PRO A 112 -5.90 -0.79 -15.59
N GLU A 113 -6.35 -1.58 -16.57
CA GLU A 113 -7.20 -2.75 -16.37
C GLU A 113 -6.54 -3.87 -15.55
N LEU A 114 -5.21 -3.87 -15.44
CA LEU A 114 -4.44 -4.81 -14.62
C LEU A 114 -4.20 -4.32 -13.18
N ARG A 115 -4.85 -3.21 -12.78
CA ARG A 115 -4.81 -2.70 -11.40
C ARG A 115 -5.08 -3.81 -10.39
N GLY A 116 -4.16 -3.97 -9.44
CA GLY A 116 -4.27 -5.00 -8.39
C GLY A 116 -4.31 -6.44 -8.89
N THR A 117 -3.85 -6.70 -10.13
CA THR A 117 -3.82 -8.02 -10.76
C THR A 117 -2.38 -8.41 -11.12
N GLY A 118 -1.99 -9.65 -10.84
CA GLY A 118 -0.65 -10.17 -11.11
C GLY A 118 -0.34 -11.39 -10.25
N ASN A 119 0.88 -11.91 -10.32
CA ASN A 119 1.31 -12.96 -9.41
C ASN A 119 1.27 -12.47 -7.96
N VAL A 120 0.72 -13.28 -7.06
CA VAL A 120 0.64 -12.94 -5.63
C VAL A 120 2.03 -12.86 -5.03
N THR A 121 2.30 -11.81 -4.27
CA THR A 121 3.61 -11.59 -3.63
C THR A 121 3.46 -11.36 -2.14
N PRO A 122 4.45 -11.78 -1.32
CA PRO A 122 4.44 -11.51 0.11
C PRO A 122 4.49 -10.02 0.43
N SER A 123 5.23 -9.19 -0.33
CA SER A 123 5.30 -7.75 -0.09
C SER A 123 4.00 -7.01 -0.42
N GLN A 124 3.36 -7.28 -1.56
CA GLN A 124 2.08 -6.63 -1.91
C GLN A 124 0.94 -7.12 -1.01
N THR A 125 0.93 -8.40 -0.63
CA THR A 125 -0.01 -8.92 0.38
C THR A 125 0.16 -8.18 1.71
N ALA A 126 1.39 -7.96 2.15
CA ALA A 126 1.67 -7.21 3.36
C ALA A 126 1.21 -5.74 3.28
N TRP A 127 1.37 -5.07 2.13
CA TRP A 127 0.86 -3.70 1.93
C TRP A 127 -0.66 -3.63 2.07
N ALA A 128 -1.40 -4.54 1.43
CA ALA A 128 -2.85 -4.61 1.54
C ALA A 128 -3.28 -4.82 3.01
N ILE A 129 -2.67 -5.78 3.71
CA ILE A 129 -2.94 -6.03 5.14
C ILE A 129 -2.67 -4.78 5.98
N LEU A 130 -1.55 -4.09 5.76
CA LEU A 130 -1.19 -2.90 6.52
C LEU A 130 -2.21 -1.77 6.33
N ALA A 131 -2.75 -1.60 5.11
CA ALA A 131 -3.78 -0.61 4.80
C ALA A 131 -5.11 -0.96 5.49
N LEU A 132 -5.55 -2.20 5.35
CA LEU A 132 -6.77 -2.72 5.98
C LEU A 132 -6.69 -2.60 7.51
N VAL A 133 -5.59 -3.05 8.12
CA VAL A 133 -5.38 -2.94 9.57
C VAL A 133 -5.37 -1.48 10.03
N ALA A 134 -4.75 -0.57 9.28
CA ALA A 134 -4.76 0.86 9.61
C ALA A 134 -6.19 1.43 9.59
N ALA A 135 -7.02 1.00 8.64
CA ALA A 135 -8.42 1.41 8.54
C ALA A 135 -9.37 0.68 9.51
N GLY A 136 -8.86 -0.09 10.48
CA GLY A 136 -9.67 -0.77 11.49
C GLY A 136 -10.25 -2.12 11.05
N GLU A 137 -9.85 -2.65 9.90
CA GLU A 137 -10.39 -3.89 9.30
C GLU A 137 -9.69 -5.16 9.82
N SER A 138 -9.09 -5.12 11.00
CA SER A 138 -8.27 -6.22 11.51
C SER A 138 -9.02 -7.54 11.70
N HIS A 139 -10.35 -7.50 11.83
CA HIS A 139 -11.20 -8.69 11.97
C HIS A 139 -11.93 -9.09 10.69
N SER A 140 -11.64 -8.41 9.57
CA SER A 140 -12.21 -8.78 8.28
C SER A 140 -11.66 -10.13 7.81
N THR A 141 -12.48 -10.88 7.07
CA THR A 141 -12.05 -12.13 6.42
C THR A 141 -10.87 -11.88 5.49
N ALA A 142 -10.84 -10.74 4.79
CA ALA A 142 -9.75 -10.37 3.91
C ALA A 142 -8.39 -10.31 4.65
N VAL A 143 -8.34 -9.64 5.82
CA VAL A 143 -7.11 -9.60 6.63
C VAL A 143 -6.75 -11.00 7.15
N PHE A 144 -7.72 -11.78 7.59
CA PHE A 144 -7.47 -13.15 8.05
C PHE A 144 -6.84 -14.02 6.95
N ASP A 145 -7.41 -14.01 5.75
CA ASP A 145 -6.90 -14.78 4.61
C ASP A 145 -5.52 -14.31 4.14
N GLY A 146 -5.27 -13.00 4.16
CA GLY A 146 -3.94 -12.45 3.87
C GLY A 146 -2.88 -12.87 4.88
N VAL A 147 -3.22 -12.81 6.17
CA VAL A 147 -2.33 -13.27 7.26
C VAL A 147 -2.07 -14.75 7.14
N ARG A 148 -3.11 -15.55 6.86
CA ARG A 148 -3.00 -16.99 6.62
C ARG A 148 -2.07 -17.27 5.44
N TYR A 149 -2.24 -16.59 4.31
CA TYR A 149 -1.32 -16.69 3.16
C TYR A 149 0.13 -16.43 3.58
N LEU A 150 0.41 -15.36 4.33
CA LEU A 150 1.79 -15.07 4.78
C LEU A 150 2.32 -16.16 5.72
N ILE A 151 1.51 -16.72 6.62
CA ILE A 151 1.96 -17.79 7.52
C ILE A 151 2.23 -19.08 6.74
N GLU A 152 1.32 -19.47 5.84
CA GLU A 152 1.42 -20.71 5.07
C GLU A 152 2.56 -20.69 4.04
N THR A 153 2.94 -19.51 3.55
CA THR A 153 4.02 -19.34 2.55
C THR A 153 5.38 -18.98 3.15
N GLN A 154 5.48 -18.85 4.48
CA GLN A 154 6.75 -18.60 5.15
C GLN A 154 7.67 -19.82 5.01
N ARG A 155 8.91 -19.59 4.60
CA ARG A 155 9.96 -20.63 4.51
C ARG A 155 10.48 -20.97 5.90
N THR A 156 11.15 -22.12 6.01
CA THR A 156 11.74 -22.61 7.26
C THR A 156 12.82 -21.69 7.84
N ASP A 157 13.45 -20.84 7.03
CA ASP A 157 14.43 -19.83 7.47
C ASP A 157 13.77 -18.51 7.92
N GLY A 158 12.44 -18.45 7.92
CA GLY A 158 11.66 -17.27 8.30
C GLY A 158 11.44 -16.25 7.18
N SER A 159 12.03 -16.46 6.00
CA SER A 159 11.84 -15.59 4.82
C SER A 159 10.65 -16.01 3.96
N TRP A 160 10.33 -15.21 2.93
CA TRP A 160 9.38 -15.58 1.89
C TRP A 160 10.05 -15.60 0.53
N GLU A 161 9.53 -16.41 -0.39
CA GLU A 161 9.93 -16.37 -1.80
C GLU A 161 9.24 -15.21 -2.52
N GLU A 162 10.01 -14.45 -3.31
CA GLU A 162 9.48 -13.38 -4.14
C GLU A 162 10.41 -13.16 -5.33
N THR A 163 9.97 -13.61 -6.50
CA THR A 163 10.66 -13.41 -7.77
C THR A 163 10.12 -12.23 -8.56
N GLU A 164 8.94 -11.72 -8.22
CA GLU A 164 8.38 -10.57 -8.92
C GLU A 164 9.14 -9.28 -8.59
N PHE A 165 9.05 -8.31 -9.50
CA PHE A 165 9.51 -6.95 -9.23
C PHE A 165 8.37 -6.17 -8.57
N THR A 166 8.55 -5.79 -7.32
CA THR A 166 7.56 -5.01 -6.57
C THR A 166 8.02 -3.56 -6.30
N GLY A 167 9.25 -3.21 -6.69
CA GLY A 167 9.77 -1.85 -6.69
C GLY A 167 9.78 -1.22 -8.08
N THR A 168 9.71 0.10 -8.13
CA THR A 168 9.70 0.87 -9.39
C THR A 168 10.77 1.96 -9.32
N GLY A 169 11.68 1.99 -10.30
CA GLY A 169 12.60 3.11 -10.47
C GLY A 169 12.02 4.15 -11.43
N PHE A 170 11.70 3.70 -12.65
CA PHE A 170 11.00 4.50 -13.66
C PHE A 170 9.80 3.71 -14.18
N PRO A 171 8.56 4.15 -13.93
CA PRO A 171 7.37 3.50 -14.47
C PRO A 171 7.52 3.25 -15.97
N LYS A 172 7.10 2.07 -16.45
CA LYS A 172 7.14 1.64 -17.86
C LYS A 172 8.54 1.35 -18.42
N VAL A 173 9.62 1.63 -17.67
CA VAL A 173 11.00 1.57 -18.19
C VAL A 173 11.95 0.76 -17.31
N PHE A 174 11.85 0.86 -15.98
CA PHE A 174 12.82 0.28 -15.06
C PHE A 174 12.21 -0.13 -13.72
N TYR A 175 12.27 -1.42 -13.44
CA TYR A 175 11.70 -2.05 -12.24
C TYR A 175 12.79 -2.63 -11.34
N LEU A 176 12.50 -2.70 -10.04
CA LEU A 176 13.46 -3.02 -8.99
C LEU A 176 12.97 -4.19 -8.15
N ARG A 177 13.88 -5.12 -7.85
CA ARG A 177 13.64 -6.17 -6.86
C ARG A 177 14.35 -5.79 -5.57
N TYR A 178 13.61 -5.22 -4.63
CA TYR A 178 14.13 -4.96 -3.30
C TYR A 178 14.18 -6.27 -2.51
N HIS A 179 15.35 -6.91 -2.42
CA HIS A 179 15.51 -8.24 -1.83
C HIS A 179 15.00 -8.40 -0.39
N TYR A 180 14.91 -7.30 0.37
CA TYR A 180 14.39 -7.30 1.73
C TYR A 180 12.87 -7.08 1.84
N TYR A 181 12.17 -6.68 0.78
CA TYR A 181 10.71 -6.45 0.84
C TYR A 181 9.94 -7.72 1.22
N ARG A 182 10.33 -8.86 0.64
CA ARG A 182 9.81 -10.20 0.98
C ARG A 182 10.02 -10.64 2.43
N ILE A 183 10.78 -9.90 3.24
CA ILE A 183 11.02 -10.22 4.65
C ILE A 183 10.46 -9.10 5.54
N TYR A 184 10.87 -7.87 5.27
CA TYR A 184 10.49 -6.70 6.05
C TYR A 184 8.99 -6.45 6.09
N PHE A 185 8.32 -6.48 4.92
CA PHE A 185 6.89 -6.15 4.85
C PHE A 185 6.00 -7.21 5.49
N PRO A 186 6.17 -8.52 5.20
CA PRO A 186 5.43 -9.56 5.90
C PRO A 186 5.58 -9.48 7.43
N LEU A 187 6.79 -9.30 7.94
CA LEU A 187 7.03 -9.13 9.37
C LEU A 187 6.31 -7.90 9.94
N LEU A 188 6.37 -6.76 9.25
CA LEU A 188 5.68 -5.55 9.66
C LEU A 188 4.16 -5.75 9.68
N ALA A 189 3.59 -6.37 8.64
CA ALA A 189 2.16 -6.65 8.53
C ALA A 189 1.68 -7.56 9.66
N LEU A 190 2.36 -8.69 9.88
CA LEU A 190 2.04 -9.63 10.96
C LEU A 190 2.15 -8.97 12.34
N ALA A 191 3.17 -8.12 12.55
CA ALA A 191 3.34 -7.40 13.81
C ALA A 191 2.23 -6.37 14.06
N ARG A 192 1.84 -5.59 13.04
CA ARG A 192 0.74 -4.62 13.15
C ARG A 192 -0.61 -5.33 13.33
N TYR A 193 -0.87 -6.40 12.60
CA TYR A 193 -2.05 -7.25 12.77
C TYR A 193 -2.16 -7.79 14.19
N ARG A 194 -1.10 -8.42 14.71
CA ARG A 194 -1.07 -8.98 16.08
C ARG A 194 -1.37 -7.91 17.14
N ARG A 195 -0.89 -6.67 16.94
CA ARG A 195 -1.18 -5.56 17.85
C ARG A 195 -2.66 -5.16 17.78
N ALA A 196 -3.21 -4.99 16.58
CA ALA A 196 -4.61 -4.59 16.39
C ALA A 196 -5.60 -5.65 16.93
N ALA A 197 -5.33 -6.94 16.69
CA ALA A 197 -6.17 -8.04 17.16
C ALA A 197 -6.25 -8.15 18.70
N ARG A 198 -5.22 -7.68 19.42
CA ARG A 198 -5.19 -7.68 20.90
C ARG A 198 -5.93 -6.51 21.54
N ILE A 199 -6.06 -5.38 20.84
CA ILE A 199 -6.67 -4.16 21.39
C ILE A 199 -8.20 -4.30 21.55
N THR A 200 -8.80 -5.28 20.88
CA THR A 200 -10.26 -5.49 20.83
C THR A 200 -10.76 -6.69 21.63
N THR A 201 -9.89 -7.41 22.34
CA THR A 201 -10.32 -8.40 23.35
C THR A 201 -10.43 -7.67 24.69
N PRO A 202 -11.64 -7.42 25.24
CA PRO A 202 -11.75 -6.93 26.59
C PRO A 202 -11.21 -8.02 27.52
N SER A 203 -10.23 -7.68 28.35
CA SER A 203 -9.89 -8.44 29.56
C SER A 203 -11.08 -8.54 30.50
#